data_AF-A0A852T312-F1
#
_entry.id   AF-A0A852T312-F1
#
_cell.length_a   1.000
_cell.length_b   1.000
_cell.length_c   1.000
_cell.angle_alpha   90.00
_cell.angle_beta   90.00
_cell.angle_gamma   90.00
#
_symmetry.space_group_name_H-M   'P 1'
#
loop_
_entity.id
_entity.type
_entity.pdbx_description
1 polymer ?
#
loop_
_entity_poly.entity_id
_entity_poly.type
_entity_poly.pdbx_seq_one_letter_code
_entity_poly.pdbx_strand_id
1 'polypeptide(L)'
;MARLDARQTERDLLGEEQAALLRALHDGGALDAFTALQDQLSRARSDLQTITTRFETAKQLEATQAEIKYERSRLQQAISRDLVEREQHIAEINILFQRFATALYGPGRDAYVDIAALDTSLRISPHIGGENSQGIGKMVTFCFDLTCAVLAHRSGRGPDFLVHDSHLFDGVDERQVAEALNLAAAVAAEEGLQYIVTMNSDDLAKAEQYDFALSDDVIEPRLTDAFTDGGLFGFHFE
;
A
#
# COMPACT_ATOMS: atom_id res chain seq x y z
N MET A 1 28.45 78.74 -21.55
CA MET A 1 28.55 78.07 -22.86
C MET A 1 29.95 77.49 -23.09
N ALA A 2 31.03 78.27 -23.01
CA ALA A 2 32.41 77.80 -23.25
C ALA A 2 32.88 76.53 -22.47
N ARG A 3 32.36 76.29 -21.25
CA ARG A 3 32.73 75.13 -20.42
C ARG A 3 32.00 73.83 -20.82
N LEU A 4 30.88 73.93 -21.52
CA LEU A 4 30.14 72.80 -22.08
C LEU A 4 30.73 72.41 -23.44
N ASP A 5 31.07 73.39 -24.28
CA ASP A 5 31.73 73.14 -25.56
C ASP A 5 33.09 72.46 -25.36
N ALA A 6 33.91 72.93 -24.41
CA ALA A 6 35.19 72.30 -24.11
C ALA A 6 35.05 70.83 -23.67
N ARG A 7 34.02 70.50 -22.89
CA ARG A 7 33.73 69.11 -22.49
C ARG A 7 33.20 68.27 -23.65
N GLN A 8 32.49 68.87 -24.59
CA GLN A 8 32.04 68.19 -25.79
C GLN A 8 33.24 67.85 -26.69
N THR A 9 34.15 68.80 -26.91
CA THR A 9 35.36 68.57 -27.68
C THR A 9 36.28 67.53 -27.04
N GLU A 10 36.42 67.56 -25.71
CA GLU A 10 37.18 66.56 -24.95
C GLU A 10 36.56 65.16 -25.06
N ARG A 11 35.23 65.04 -25.03
CA ARG A 11 34.52 63.78 -25.26
C ARG A 11 34.72 63.26 -26.68
N ASP A 12 34.67 64.14 -27.67
CA ASP A 12 34.83 63.76 -29.07
C ASP A 12 36.26 63.28 -29.35
N LEU A 13 37.27 63.95 -28.78
CA LEU A 13 38.68 63.54 -28.82
C LEU A 13 38.91 62.17 -28.15
N LEU A 14 38.41 62.00 -26.93
CA LEU A 14 38.50 60.71 -26.22
C LEU A 14 37.76 59.60 -26.98
N GLY A 15 36.67 59.93 -27.68
CA GLY A 15 35.95 59.02 -28.56
C GLY A 15 36.76 58.61 -29.80
N GLU A 16 37.44 59.55 -30.44
CA GLU A 16 38.33 59.26 -31.58
C GLU A 16 39.54 58.41 -31.16
N GLU A 17 40.14 58.71 -30.00
CA GLU A 17 41.27 57.95 -29.45
C GLU A 17 40.85 56.53 -29.07
N GLN A 18 39.68 56.37 -28.45
CA GLN A 18 39.07 55.07 -28.18
C GLN A 18 38.81 54.29 -29.47
N ALA A 19 38.27 54.94 -30.51
CA ALA A 19 37.99 54.31 -31.79
C ALA A 19 39.27 53.85 -32.51
N ALA A 20 40.35 54.63 -32.44
CA ALA A 20 41.65 54.27 -33.01
C ALA A 20 42.28 53.07 -32.30
N LEU A 21 42.22 53.03 -30.96
CA LEU A 21 42.65 51.89 -30.15
C LEU A 21 41.86 50.63 -30.47
N LEU A 22 40.54 50.73 -30.60
CA LEU A 22 39.67 49.61 -30.94
C LEU A 22 39.94 49.07 -32.36
N ARG A 23 40.22 49.94 -33.33
CA ARG A 23 40.65 49.51 -34.68
C ARG A 23 41.99 48.78 -34.65
N ALA A 24 42.99 49.29 -33.94
CA ALA A 24 44.28 48.62 -33.80
C ALA A 24 44.17 47.25 -33.10
N LEU A 25 43.30 47.13 -32.10
CA LEU A 25 42.98 45.87 -31.42
C LEU A 25 42.20 44.89 -32.33
N HIS A 26 41.35 45.40 -33.22
CA HIS A 26 40.62 44.61 -34.21
C HIS A 26 41.53 44.12 -35.35
N ASP A 27 42.34 45.00 -35.94
CA ASP A 27 43.27 44.68 -37.01
C ASP A 27 44.35 43.67 -36.57
N GLY A 28 44.70 43.66 -35.28
CA GLY A 28 45.59 42.65 -34.67
C GLY A 28 44.90 41.35 -34.21
N GLY A 29 43.58 41.19 -34.40
CA GLY A 29 42.79 40.03 -33.96
C GLY A 29 42.64 39.87 -32.44
N ALA A 30 43.22 40.79 -31.65
CA ALA A 30 43.23 40.73 -30.19
C ALA A 30 41.85 41.00 -29.58
N LEU A 31 41.04 41.86 -30.21
CA LEU A 31 39.66 42.13 -29.76
C LEU A 31 38.75 40.90 -29.94
N ASP A 32 38.88 40.20 -31.06
CA ASP A 32 38.12 38.97 -31.33
C ASP A 32 38.55 37.85 -30.38
N ALA A 33 39.86 37.71 -30.12
CA ALA A 33 40.39 36.77 -29.14
C ALA A 33 39.91 37.07 -27.70
N PHE A 34 39.88 38.36 -27.32
CA PHE A 34 39.35 38.77 -26.02
C PHE A 34 37.86 38.48 -25.89
N THR A 35 37.06 38.76 -26.92
CA THR A 35 35.62 38.48 -26.95
C THR A 35 35.37 36.96 -26.85
N ALA A 36 36.14 36.16 -27.59
CA ALA A 36 36.05 34.69 -27.51
C ALA A 36 36.41 34.16 -26.11
N LEU A 37 37.42 34.73 -25.45
CA LEU A 37 37.76 34.39 -24.06
C LEU A 37 36.68 34.82 -23.07
N GLN A 38 36.04 35.97 -23.28
CA GLN A 38 34.89 36.40 -22.46
C GLN A 38 33.70 35.45 -22.62
N ASP A 39 33.40 35.01 -23.84
CA ASP A 39 32.34 34.03 -24.10
C ASP A 39 32.65 32.67 -23.45
N GLN A 40 33.89 32.18 -23.57
CA GLN A 40 34.33 30.95 -22.89
C GLN A 40 34.24 31.07 -21.37
N LEU A 41 34.65 32.21 -20.81
CA LEU A 41 34.54 32.48 -19.37
C LEU A 41 33.07 32.53 -18.93
N SER A 42 32.19 33.12 -19.74
CA SER A 42 30.75 33.16 -19.47
C SER A 42 30.13 31.76 -19.45
N ARG A 43 30.47 30.91 -20.44
CA ARG A 43 30.07 29.50 -20.49
C ARG A 43 30.58 28.73 -19.28
N ALA A 44 31.87 28.83 -18.98
CA ALA A 44 32.47 28.16 -17.82
C ALA A 44 31.83 28.58 -16.49
N ARG A 45 31.46 29.87 -16.34
CA ARG A 45 30.73 30.37 -15.17
C ARG A 45 29.31 29.80 -15.08
N SER A 46 28.60 29.72 -16.21
CA SER A 46 27.28 29.11 -16.29
C SER A 46 27.31 27.62 -15.93
N ASP A 47 28.31 26.90 -16.44
CA ASP A 47 28.51 25.48 -16.15
C ASP A 47 28.84 25.27 -14.67
N LEU A 48 29.74 26.08 -14.11
CA LEU A 48 30.06 26.06 -12.69
C LEU A 48 28.82 26.30 -11.83
N GLN A 49 28.00 27.29 -12.16
CA GLN A 49 26.76 27.59 -11.43
C GLN A 49 25.77 26.42 -11.50
N THR A 50 25.64 25.80 -12.68
CA THR A 50 24.76 24.64 -12.89
C THR A 50 25.22 23.44 -12.05
N ILE A 51 26.52 23.12 -12.08
CA ILE A 51 27.10 22.01 -11.32
C ILE A 51 26.97 22.28 -9.82
N THR A 52 27.24 23.51 -9.37
CA THR A 52 27.12 23.90 -7.96
C THR A 52 25.67 23.73 -7.48
N THR A 53 24.70 24.17 -8.27
CA THR A 53 23.28 24.01 -7.94
C THR A 53 22.89 22.55 -7.84
N ARG A 54 23.31 21.70 -8.80
CA ARG A 54 23.05 20.25 -8.76
C ARG A 54 23.72 19.58 -7.57
N PHE A 55 24.93 19.99 -7.21
CA PHE A 55 25.65 19.48 -6.05
C PHE A 55 24.91 19.79 -4.74
N GLU A 56 24.46 21.03 -4.56
CA GLU A 56 23.67 21.41 -3.38
C GLU A 56 22.34 20.65 -3.32
N THR A 57 21.63 20.48 -4.44
CA THR A 57 20.43 19.65 -4.51
C THR A 57 20.73 18.19 -4.13
N ALA A 58 21.82 17.60 -4.65
CA ALA A 58 22.21 16.23 -4.33
C ALA A 58 22.52 16.06 -2.84
N LYS A 59 23.23 17.02 -2.24
CA LYS A 59 23.54 17.03 -0.81
C LYS A 59 22.27 17.13 0.06
N GLN A 60 21.30 17.97 -0.34
CA GLN A 60 20.01 18.07 0.34
C GLN A 60 19.21 16.75 0.25
N LEU A 61 19.23 16.10 -0.92
CA LEU A 61 18.59 14.79 -1.11
C LEU A 61 19.24 13.72 -0.24
N GLU A 62 20.56 13.66 -0.17
CA GLU A 62 21.28 12.72 0.69
C GLU A 62 20.94 12.91 2.16
N ALA A 63 20.90 14.17 2.63
CA ALA A 63 20.47 14.49 3.99
C ALA A 63 19.01 14.05 4.26
N THR A 64 18.11 14.27 3.30
CA THR A 64 16.70 13.86 3.41
C THR A 64 16.56 12.34 3.44
N GLN A 65 17.33 11.61 2.63
CA GLN A 65 17.34 10.14 2.63
C GLN A 65 17.84 9.58 3.98
N ALA A 66 18.88 10.18 4.56
CA ALA A 66 19.37 9.81 5.87
C ALA A 66 18.30 10.03 6.95
N GLU A 67 17.59 11.16 6.90
CA GLU A 67 16.50 11.48 7.83
C GLU A 67 15.33 10.49 7.71
N ILE A 68 14.87 10.19 6.48
CA ILE A 68 13.80 9.20 6.25
C ILE A 68 14.21 7.83 6.80
N LYS A 69 15.47 7.43 6.61
CA LYS A 69 15.98 6.15 7.13
C LYS A 69 16.00 6.14 8.66
N TYR A 70 16.39 7.25 9.29
CA TYR A 70 16.35 7.39 10.74
C TYR A 70 14.92 7.26 11.28
N GLU A 71 13.98 8.00 10.69
CA GLU A 71 12.58 7.97 11.11
C GLU A 71 11.93 6.59 10.91
N ARG A 72 12.24 5.89 9.80
CA ARG A 72 11.80 4.50 9.59
C ARG A 72 12.30 3.57 10.70
N SER A 73 13.58 3.66 11.05
CA SER A 73 14.16 2.86 12.13
C SER A 73 13.49 3.16 13.48
N ARG A 74 13.22 4.44 13.75
CA ARG A 74 12.52 4.87 14.97
C ARG A 74 11.10 4.31 15.05
N LEU A 75 10.35 4.38 13.95
CA LEU A 75 8.99 3.84 13.86
C LEU A 75 8.99 2.31 14.00
N GLN A 76 9.92 1.61 13.34
CA GLN A 76 10.04 0.16 13.45
C GLN A 76 10.28 -0.26 14.91
N GLN A 77 11.20 0.41 15.62
CA GLN A 77 11.44 0.14 17.05
C GLN A 77 10.22 0.42 17.92
N ALA A 78 9.46 1.48 17.62
CA ALA A 78 8.24 1.80 18.35
C ALA A 78 7.17 0.71 18.16
N ILE A 79 6.97 0.21 16.93
CA ILE A 79 6.05 -0.89 16.64
C ILE A 79 6.53 -2.17 17.33
N SER A 80 7.82 -2.52 17.24
CA SER A 80 8.36 -3.71 17.91
C SER A 80 8.11 -3.69 19.42
N ARG A 81 8.23 -2.53 20.07
CA ARG A 81 7.92 -2.38 21.49
C ARG A 81 6.43 -2.57 21.77
N ASP A 82 5.54 -1.95 20.98
CA ASP A 82 4.08 -2.12 21.11
C ASP A 82 3.67 -3.59 20.93
N LEU A 83 4.30 -4.34 20.03
CA LEU A 83 4.05 -5.77 19.85
C LEU A 83 4.44 -6.59 21.08
N VAL A 84 5.58 -6.28 21.73
CA VAL A 84 5.97 -6.93 22.98
C VAL A 84 4.99 -6.60 24.11
N GLU A 85 4.56 -5.35 24.22
CA GLU A 85 3.56 -4.94 25.21
C GLU A 85 2.20 -5.62 25.00
N ARG A 86 1.89 -6.03 23.76
CA ARG A 86 0.64 -6.71 23.37
C ARG A 86 0.77 -8.22 23.21
N GLU A 87 1.84 -8.84 23.72
CA GLU A 87 2.10 -10.27 23.57
C GLU A 87 0.89 -11.14 23.96
N GLN A 88 0.17 -10.77 25.03
CA GLN A 88 -1.03 -11.50 25.45
C GLN A 88 -2.17 -11.47 24.42
N HIS A 89 -2.41 -10.34 23.76
CA HIS A 89 -3.40 -10.25 22.69
C HIS A 89 -2.95 -11.04 21.45
N ILE A 90 -1.66 -11.01 21.12
CA ILE A 90 -1.10 -11.79 20.00
C ILE A 90 -1.24 -13.29 20.28
N ALA A 91 -1.01 -13.72 21.52
CA ALA A 91 -1.24 -15.10 21.94
C ALA A 91 -2.71 -15.49 21.80
N GLU A 92 -3.65 -14.64 22.23
CA GLU A 92 -5.09 -14.88 22.07
C GLU A 92 -5.50 -15.02 20.60
N ILE A 93 -4.99 -14.12 19.72
CA ILE A 93 -5.20 -14.21 18.27
C ILE A 93 -4.74 -15.57 17.74
N ASN A 94 -3.51 -15.98 18.10
CA ASN A 94 -2.96 -17.25 17.62
C ASN A 94 -3.74 -18.46 18.13
N ILE A 95 -4.17 -18.46 19.40
CA ILE A 95 -4.97 -19.53 19.99
C ILE A 95 -6.31 -19.68 19.26
N LEU A 96 -7.02 -18.58 19.02
CA LEU A 96 -8.30 -18.60 18.30
C LEU A 96 -8.13 -19.03 16.85
N PHE A 97 -7.16 -18.45 16.15
CA PHE A 97 -6.88 -18.80 14.76
C PHE A 97 -6.51 -20.28 14.60
N GLN A 98 -5.65 -20.80 15.49
CA GLN A 98 -5.25 -22.20 15.50
C GLN A 98 -6.44 -23.12 15.81
N ARG A 99 -7.34 -22.74 16.74
CA ARG A 99 -8.58 -23.46 17.03
C ARG A 99 -9.42 -23.62 15.76
N PHE A 100 -9.61 -22.54 15.01
CA PHE A 100 -10.41 -22.56 13.78
C PHE A 100 -9.75 -23.36 12.66
N ALA A 101 -8.45 -23.16 12.43
CA ALA A 101 -7.71 -23.94 11.44
C ALA A 101 -7.69 -25.45 11.76
N THR A 102 -7.60 -25.81 13.04
CA THR A 102 -7.65 -27.21 13.50
C THR A 102 -9.02 -27.84 13.27
N ALA A 103 -10.11 -27.06 13.39
CA ALA A 103 -11.44 -27.56 13.10
C ALA A 103 -11.63 -27.91 11.61
N LEU A 104 -10.98 -27.16 10.70
CA LEU A 104 -11.05 -27.43 9.25
C LEU A 104 -10.09 -28.53 8.79
N TYR A 105 -8.85 -28.54 9.28
CA TYR A 105 -7.81 -29.40 8.72
C TYR A 105 -7.29 -30.47 9.69
N GLY A 106 -7.81 -30.50 10.92
CA GLY A 106 -7.29 -31.33 11.99
C GLY A 106 -5.98 -30.81 12.59
N PRO A 107 -5.43 -31.50 13.60
CA PRO A 107 -4.28 -31.03 14.39
C PRO A 107 -2.92 -31.19 13.68
N GLY A 108 -2.90 -31.70 12.44
CA GLY A 108 -1.67 -32.04 11.73
C GLY A 108 -1.04 -30.89 10.95
N ARG A 109 -1.61 -29.68 11.00
CA ARG A 109 -1.13 -28.52 10.26
C ARG A 109 -0.75 -27.39 11.22
N ASP A 110 0.40 -26.79 10.96
CA ASP A 110 0.81 -25.57 11.66
C ASP A 110 -0.10 -24.41 11.23
N ALA A 111 -0.67 -23.71 12.21
CA ALA A 111 -1.54 -22.57 11.97
C ALA A 111 -1.23 -21.43 12.95
N TYR A 112 -0.93 -20.24 12.43
CA TYR A 112 -0.56 -19.08 13.23
C TYR A 112 -0.79 -17.78 12.45
N VAL A 113 -0.79 -16.65 13.16
CA VAL A 113 -0.80 -15.30 12.59
C VAL A 113 0.52 -14.63 12.93
N ASP A 114 1.36 -14.42 11.90
CA ASP A 114 2.63 -13.69 12.04
C ASP A 114 2.36 -12.18 12.07
N ILE A 115 2.73 -11.53 13.17
CA ILE A 115 2.58 -10.09 13.36
C ILE A 115 3.96 -9.51 13.61
N ALA A 116 4.50 -8.76 12.64
CA ALA A 116 5.87 -8.29 12.66
C ALA A 116 6.01 -6.84 12.18
N ALA A 117 6.91 -6.10 12.84
CA ALA A 117 7.30 -4.75 12.43
C ALA A 117 8.30 -4.81 11.27
N LEU A 118 7.89 -4.38 10.08
CA LEU A 118 8.78 -4.17 8.94
C LEU A 118 9.39 -2.77 8.97
N ASP A 119 10.30 -2.52 8.03
CA ASP A 119 10.94 -1.23 7.82
C ASP A 119 9.97 -0.11 7.38
N THR A 120 8.80 -0.51 6.87
CA THR A 120 7.84 0.38 6.20
C THR A 120 6.39 0.18 6.66
N SER A 121 6.08 -0.92 7.34
CA SER A 121 4.70 -1.25 7.72
C SER A 121 4.64 -2.29 8.85
N LEU A 122 3.45 -2.49 9.41
CA LEU A 122 3.13 -3.66 10.20
C LEU A 122 2.68 -4.78 9.26
N ARG A 123 3.36 -5.93 9.30
CA ARG A 123 2.93 -7.15 8.62
C ARG A 123 2.00 -7.92 9.54
N ILE A 124 0.84 -8.32 9.03
CA ILE A 124 -0.05 -9.31 9.63
C ILE A 124 -0.27 -10.38 8.56
N SER A 125 0.15 -11.61 8.83
CA SER A 125 0.16 -12.68 7.84
C SER A 125 -0.32 -13.99 8.48
N PRO A 126 -1.61 -14.33 8.30
CA PRO A 126 -2.12 -15.62 8.71
C PRO A 126 -1.52 -16.73 7.83
N HIS A 127 -1.18 -17.85 8.45
CA HIS A 127 -0.58 -19.00 7.79
C HIS A 127 -1.24 -20.30 8.27
N ILE A 128 -1.58 -21.17 7.33
CA ILE A 128 -1.99 -22.56 7.59
C ILE A 128 -1.12 -23.43 6.68
N GLY A 129 -0.45 -24.44 7.26
CA GLY A 129 0.44 -25.33 6.54
C GLY A 129 -0.26 -26.12 5.42
N GLY A 130 0.50 -26.54 4.41
CA GLY A 130 0.00 -27.29 3.25
C GLY A 130 0.55 -26.74 1.93
N GLU A 131 0.22 -27.40 0.83
CA GLU A 131 0.56 -26.88 -0.50
C GLU A 131 -0.30 -25.66 -0.81
N ASN A 132 0.33 -24.53 -1.18
CA ASN A 132 -0.38 -23.29 -1.54
C ASN A 132 -1.34 -23.53 -2.72
N SER A 133 -2.58 -23.89 -2.41
CA SER A 133 -3.70 -23.96 -3.33
C SER A 133 -4.62 -22.77 -3.12
N GLN A 134 -5.39 -22.42 -4.16
CA GLN A 134 -6.36 -21.35 -4.08
C GLN A 134 -7.39 -21.60 -2.96
N GLY A 135 -7.79 -22.86 -2.75
CA GLY A 135 -8.72 -23.25 -1.69
C GLY A 135 -8.15 -23.07 -0.28
N ILE A 136 -6.87 -23.40 -0.05
CA ILE A 136 -6.24 -23.15 1.26
C ILE A 136 -6.17 -21.65 1.53
N GLY A 137 -5.81 -20.83 0.54
CA GLY A 137 -5.78 -19.38 0.69
C GLY A 137 -7.14 -18.81 1.13
N LYS A 138 -8.23 -19.31 0.55
CA LYS A 138 -9.60 -18.91 0.93
C LYS A 138 -9.95 -19.34 2.37
N MET A 139 -9.58 -20.54 2.80
CA MET A 139 -9.79 -20.99 4.17
C MET A 139 -8.91 -20.28 5.20
N VAL A 140 -7.71 -19.85 4.81
CA VAL A 140 -6.88 -18.96 5.64
C VAL A 140 -7.61 -17.63 5.88
N THR A 141 -8.16 -17.02 4.82
CA THR A 141 -8.97 -15.80 4.93
C THR A 141 -10.18 -16.02 5.82
N PHE A 142 -10.95 -17.10 5.62
CA PHE A 142 -12.11 -17.43 6.44
C PHE A 142 -11.77 -17.54 7.94
N CYS A 143 -10.75 -18.33 8.30
CA CYS A 143 -10.31 -18.47 9.69
C CYS A 143 -9.84 -17.14 10.28
N PHE A 144 -9.15 -16.32 9.48
CA PHE A 144 -8.65 -15.02 9.91
C PHE A 144 -9.79 -14.02 10.14
N ASP A 145 -10.75 -13.96 9.24
CA ASP A 145 -11.93 -13.10 9.34
C ASP A 145 -12.80 -13.48 10.54
N LEU A 146 -13.02 -14.78 10.76
CA LEU A 146 -13.74 -15.28 11.93
C LEU A 146 -13.00 -14.93 13.23
N THR A 147 -11.67 -15.06 13.25
CA THR A 147 -10.83 -14.64 14.39
C THR A 147 -10.99 -13.15 14.68
N CYS A 148 -10.96 -12.31 13.64
CA CYS A 148 -11.14 -10.87 13.77
C CYS A 148 -12.55 -10.53 14.28
N ALA A 149 -13.59 -11.17 13.75
CA ALA A 149 -14.98 -10.93 14.15
C ALA A 149 -15.19 -11.24 15.65
N VAL A 150 -14.71 -12.40 16.10
CA VAL A 150 -14.81 -12.81 17.50
C VAL A 150 -14.07 -11.84 18.43
N LEU A 151 -12.83 -11.48 18.11
CA LEU A 151 -12.06 -10.55 18.93
C LEU A 151 -12.64 -9.14 18.94
N ALA A 152 -13.15 -8.66 17.80
CA ALA A 152 -13.79 -7.36 17.70
C ALA A 152 -15.09 -7.32 18.51
N HIS A 153 -15.89 -8.39 18.47
CA HIS A 153 -17.09 -8.54 19.29
C HIS A 153 -16.78 -8.56 20.78
N ARG A 154 -15.87 -9.45 21.23
CA ARG A 154 -15.45 -9.55 22.64
C ARG A 154 -14.90 -8.24 23.21
N SER A 155 -14.29 -7.41 22.36
CA SER A 155 -13.77 -6.10 22.75
C SER A 155 -14.77 -4.94 22.59
N GLY A 156 -16.00 -5.19 22.13
CA GLY A 156 -17.02 -4.17 21.90
C GLY A 156 -16.64 -3.17 20.79
N ARG A 157 -15.83 -3.60 19.82
CA ARG A 157 -15.27 -2.77 18.74
C ARG A 157 -15.74 -3.17 17.34
N GLY A 158 -16.50 -4.25 17.23
CA GLY A 158 -17.02 -4.77 15.96
C GLY A 158 -18.54 -4.91 15.96
N PRO A 159 -19.14 -5.11 14.78
CA PRO A 159 -20.53 -5.54 14.68
C PRO A 159 -20.70 -6.97 15.22
N ASP A 160 -21.92 -7.31 15.62
CA ASP A 160 -22.28 -8.65 16.08
C ASP A 160 -22.60 -9.61 14.92
N PHE A 161 -22.04 -9.35 13.74
CA PHE A 161 -22.22 -10.17 12.56
C PHE A 161 -21.00 -10.19 11.64
N LEU A 162 -20.86 -11.26 10.85
CA LEU A 162 -19.86 -11.43 9.80
C LEU A 162 -20.57 -11.84 8.50
N VAL A 163 -20.23 -11.19 7.40
CA VAL A 163 -20.81 -11.48 6.08
C VAL A 163 -19.72 -11.84 5.09
N HIS A 164 -19.88 -12.97 4.41
CA HIS A 164 -19.06 -13.37 3.27
C HIS A 164 -19.91 -13.53 2.00
N ASP A 165 -19.27 -13.35 0.85
CA ASP A 165 -19.89 -13.64 -0.43
C ASP A 165 -19.48 -15.04 -0.94
N SER A 166 -20.12 -15.48 -2.02
CA SER A 166 -19.90 -16.81 -2.59
C SER A 166 -18.48 -17.04 -3.11
N HIS A 167 -17.73 -15.97 -3.43
CA HIS A 167 -16.35 -16.09 -3.87
C HIS A 167 -15.42 -16.69 -2.81
N LEU A 168 -15.76 -16.58 -1.52
CA LEU A 168 -14.97 -17.19 -0.46
C LEU A 168 -14.92 -18.72 -0.58
N PHE A 169 -15.95 -19.36 -1.13
CA PHE A 169 -16.04 -20.84 -1.20
C PHE A 169 -15.77 -21.42 -2.59
N ASP A 170 -15.69 -20.58 -3.62
CA ASP A 170 -15.38 -21.02 -4.98
C ASP A 170 -14.02 -21.76 -5.06
N GLY A 171 -13.98 -22.94 -5.68
CA GLY A 171 -12.77 -23.76 -5.79
C GLY A 171 -12.23 -24.33 -4.47
N VAL A 172 -13.00 -24.26 -3.38
CA VAL A 172 -12.73 -24.96 -2.12
C VAL A 172 -13.34 -26.36 -2.19
N ASP A 173 -12.67 -27.35 -1.60
CA ASP A 173 -13.18 -28.73 -1.51
C ASP A 173 -14.50 -28.78 -0.73
N GLU A 174 -15.49 -29.52 -1.24
CA GLU A 174 -16.88 -29.53 -0.75
C GLU A 174 -16.98 -29.91 0.73
N ARG A 175 -16.10 -30.81 1.19
CA ARG A 175 -16.02 -31.17 2.62
C ARG A 175 -15.53 -30.00 3.48
N GLN A 176 -14.55 -29.24 2.99
CA GLN A 176 -14.02 -28.06 3.69
C GLN A 176 -15.05 -26.93 3.76
N VAL A 177 -15.88 -26.77 2.73
CA VAL A 177 -17.02 -25.85 2.77
C VAL A 177 -17.98 -26.24 3.90
N ALA A 178 -18.39 -27.52 3.98
CA ALA A 178 -19.26 -28.00 5.04
C ALA A 178 -18.65 -27.84 6.44
N GLU A 179 -17.37 -28.19 6.61
CA GLU A 179 -16.63 -28.01 7.88
C GLU A 179 -16.54 -26.52 8.28
N ALA A 180 -16.37 -25.61 7.30
CA ALA A 180 -16.34 -24.17 7.55
C ALA A 180 -17.70 -23.61 7.97
N LEU A 181 -18.79 -23.99 7.30
CA LEU A 181 -20.14 -23.56 7.67
C LEU A 181 -20.52 -24.04 9.07
N ASN A 182 -20.20 -25.29 9.39
CA ASN A 182 -20.42 -25.85 10.73
C ASN A 182 -19.59 -25.16 11.81
N LEU A 183 -18.33 -24.85 11.50
CA LEU A 183 -17.49 -24.07 12.40
C LEU A 183 -18.08 -22.67 12.63
N ALA A 184 -18.50 -21.98 11.57
CA ALA A 184 -19.09 -20.66 11.66
C ALA A 184 -20.38 -20.67 12.50
N ALA A 185 -21.27 -21.65 12.29
CA ALA A 185 -22.49 -21.81 13.07
C ALA A 185 -22.21 -22.07 14.56
N ALA A 186 -21.25 -22.97 14.86
CA ALA A 186 -20.86 -23.26 16.24
C ALA A 186 -20.25 -22.03 16.95
N VAL A 187 -19.36 -21.30 16.28
CA VAL A 187 -18.74 -20.09 16.82
C VAL A 187 -19.75 -18.96 16.96
N ALA A 188 -20.65 -18.80 15.99
CA ALA A 188 -21.75 -17.85 16.05
C ALA A 188 -22.63 -18.09 17.28
N ALA A 189 -22.99 -19.34 17.56
CA ALA A 189 -23.75 -19.71 18.74
C ALA A 189 -22.95 -19.52 20.06
N GLU A 190 -21.66 -19.85 20.08
CA GLU A 190 -20.77 -19.69 21.25
C GLU A 190 -20.62 -18.21 21.65
N GLU A 191 -20.38 -17.34 20.66
CA GLU A 191 -20.07 -15.93 20.89
C GLU A 191 -21.31 -15.03 20.86
N GLY A 192 -22.47 -15.52 20.41
CA GLY A 192 -23.65 -14.69 20.19
C GLY A 192 -23.52 -13.78 18.95
N LEU A 193 -22.81 -14.26 17.93
CA LEU A 193 -22.61 -13.60 16.64
C LEU A 193 -23.58 -14.13 15.59
N GLN A 194 -23.81 -13.35 14.53
CA GLN A 194 -24.50 -13.82 13.34
C GLN A 194 -23.52 -14.02 12.18
N TYR A 195 -23.48 -15.21 11.59
CA TYR A 195 -22.75 -15.45 10.35
C TYR A 195 -23.73 -15.47 9.17
N ILE A 196 -23.41 -14.72 8.11
CA ILE A 196 -24.22 -14.64 6.89
C ILE A 196 -23.30 -14.91 5.71
N VAL A 197 -23.73 -15.79 4.81
CA VAL A 197 -22.97 -16.09 3.59
C VAL A 197 -23.90 -16.16 2.39
N THR A 198 -23.50 -15.56 1.28
CA THR A 198 -24.12 -15.86 -0.01
C THR A 198 -23.42 -17.06 -0.64
N MET A 199 -24.18 -18.02 -1.17
CA MET A 199 -23.61 -19.23 -1.75
C MET A 199 -24.41 -19.66 -2.96
N ASN A 200 -23.74 -20.21 -3.97
CA ASN A 200 -24.43 -20.78 -5.12
C ASN A 200 -25.16 -22.05 -4.70
N SER A 201 -26.35 -22.27 -5.25
CA SER A 201 -27.16 -23.46 -4.95
C SER A 201 -26.43 -24.77 -5.21
N ASP A 202 -25.58 -24.83 -6.24
CA ASP A 202 -24.80 -26.02 -6.58
C ASP A 202 -23.73 -26.32 -5.52
N ASP A 203 -23.03 -25.28 -5.05
CA ASP A 203 -22.00 -25.40 -4.00
C ASP A 203 -22.63 -25.79 -2.65
N LEU A 204 -23.80 -25.22 -2.34
CA LEU A 204 -24.59 -25.60 -1.16
C LEU A 204 -25.00 -27.08 -1.25
N ALA A 205 -25.57 -27.52 -2.37
CA ALA A 205 -26.05 -28.89 -2.54
C ALA A 205 -24.94 -29.95 -2.42
N LYS A 206 -23.70 -29.57 -2.76
CA LYS A 206 -22.52 -30.40 -2.58
C LYS A 206 -22.11 -30.48 -1.11
N ALA A 207 -22.08 -29.34 -0.41
CA ALA A 207 -21.80 -29.30 1.02
C ALA A 207 -22.85 -30.08 1.84
N GLU A 208 -24.12 -30.03 1.42
CA GLU A 208 -25.24 -30.77 2.03
C GLU A 208 -25.05 -32.30 2.03
N GLN A 209 -24.23 -32.84 1.11
CA GLN A 209 -23.89 -34.27 1.12
C GLN A 209 -23.09 -34.68 2.36
N TYR A 210 -22.39 -33.73 2.97
CA TYR A 210 -21.60 -33.91 4.17
C TYR A 210 -22.37 -33.47 5.42
N ASP A 211 -23.29 -32.51 5.28
CA ASP A 211 -24.19 -32.08 6.36
C ASP A 211 -25.56 -31.58 5.88
N PHE A 212 -26.58 -32.39 6.10
CA PHE A 212 -27.96 -32.09 5.71
C PHE A 212 -28.61 -30.95 6.51
N ALA A 213 -28.05 -30.56 7.67
CA ALA A 213 -28.61 -29.49 8.49
C ALA A 213 -28.44 -28.10 7.85
N LEU A 214 -27.52 -27.95 6.90
CA LEU A 214 -27.25 -26.67 6.21
C LEU A 214 -28.47 -26.13 5.44
N SER A 215 -29.40 -27.00 5.03
CA SER A 215 -30.63 -26.59 4.36
C SER A 215 -31.58 -25.80 5.27
N ASP A 216 -31.51 -26.03 6.59
CA ASP A 216 -32.39 -25.38 7.58
C ASP A 216 -31.98 -23.91 7.82
N ASP A 217 -30.74 -23.55 7.48
CA ASP A 217 -30.18 -22.21 7.64
C ASP A 217 -30.39 -21.32 6.40
N VAL A 218 -31.05 -21.83 5.35
CA VAL A 218 -31.33 -21.07 4.13
C VAL A 218 -32.42 -20.03 4.38
N ILE A 219 -32.06 -18.75 4.22
CA ILE A 219 -32.97 -17.63 4.38
C ILE A 219 -33.71 -17.35 3.06
N GLU A 220 -35.04 -17.29 3.12
CA GLU A 220 -35.88 -16.82 2.00
C GLU A 220 -35.86 -15.28 1.91
N PRO A 221 -35.83 -14.68 0.70
CA PRO A 221 -36.00 -15.32 -0.60
C PRO A 221 -34.69 -15.84 -1.23
N ARG A 222 -34.77 -17.00 -1.91
CA ARG A 222 -33.69 -17.47 -2.80
C ARG A 222 -33.57 -16.58 -4.05
N LEU A 223 -32.39 -16.02 -4.28
CA LEU A 223 -32.10 -15.22 -5.47
C LEU A 223 -31.90 -16.13 -6.69
N THR A 224 -32.46 -15.74 -7.83
CA THR A 224 -32.40 -16.52 -9.08
C THR A 224 -32.42 -15.64 -10.32
N ASP A 225 -31.56 -15.96 -11.28
CA ASP A 225 -31.51 -15.28 -12.58
C ASP A 225 -32.55 -15.86 -13.58
N ALA A 226 -33.29 -16.90 -13.17
CA ALA A 226 -34.28 -17.55 -14.03
C ALA A 226 -35.51 -16.68 -14.34
N PHE A 227 -35.79 -15.70 -13.47
CA PHE A 227 -36.95 -14.82 -13.59
C PHE A 227 -36.51 -13.37 -13.47
N THR A 228 -37.19 -12.47 -14.18
CA THR A 228 -36.86 -11.03 -14.17
C THR A 228 -37.01 -10.39 -12.79
N ASP A 229 -37.78 -10.98 -11.89
CA ASP A 229 -38.02 -10.56 -10.51
C ASP A 229 -37.21 -11.36 -9.47
N GLY A 230 -36.34 -12.28 -9.89
CA GLY A 230 -35.58 -13.13 -8.97
C GLY A 230 -34.32 -12.49 -8.38
N GLY A 231 -34.00 -11.24 -8.76
CA GLY A 231 -32.88 -10.48 -8.20
C GLY A 231 -33.17 -9.90 -6.81
N LEU A 232 -32.12 -9.45 -6.10
CA LEU A 232 -32.22 -8.92 -4.72
C LEU A 232 -33.28 -7.81 -4.55
N PHE A 233 -33.54 -7.02 -5.60
CA PHE A 233 -34.50 -5.92 -5.58
C PHE A 233 -35.86 -6.26 -6.18
N GLY A 234 -36.10 -7.51 -6.60
CA GLY A 234 -37.29 -7.88 -7.36
C GLY A 234 -37.27 -7.43 -8.82
N PHE A 235 -36.11 -7.00 -9.33
CA PHE A 235 -35.85 -6.66 -10.73
C PHE A 235 -34.34 -6.70 -11.03
N HIS A 236 -33.98 -6.71 -12.33
CA HIS A 236 -32.59 -6.64 -12.81
C HIS A 236 -32.27 -5.25 -13.36
N PHE A 237 -31.04 -4.75 -13.15
CA PHE A 237 -30.58 -3.51 -13.79
C PHE A 237 -30.16 -3.80 -15.23
N GLU A 238 -30.70 -3.02 -16.18
CA GLU A 238 -30.28 -3.00 -17.60
C GLU A 238 -29.00 -2.20 -17.82
#